data_AF-A0A6L5F024-F1
#
_entry.id   AF-A0A6L5F024-F1
#
_cell.length_a   1.000
_cell.length_b   1.000
_cell.length_c   1.000
_cell.angle_alpha   90.00
_cell.angle_beta   90.00
_cell.angle_gamma   90.00
#
_symmetry.space_group_name_H-M   'P 1'
#
loop_
_entity.id
_entity.type
_entity.pdbx_description
1 polymer ?
#
loop_
_entity_poly.entity_id
_entity_poly.type
_entity_poly.pdbx_seq_one_letter_code
_entity_poly.pdbx_strand_id
1 'polypeptide(L)'
;MNLAAVLATGLFAGGVSCAAVQGGLLAGLIARQRGHAPSTPGSVQEQQSVRARLKDDLTPVSGFLAGKLVSHTLLGALLGALGGVVQLSPAVRTYLQLAAGLLIIMFGLAQLGVPGLRNFTVEPPLSWLRIVRNRARAQSALAPAALGLVSVLIPCGVTLSVEALALTSGSPWQGAAIMAVFVVGTSPLFAVLGYAARKAGTAWRGRLAAVTGVVIVAMGLYTFNGGLELTGSPLAASRIIPAATGSSDSASASTVSTVDGKQVVVIEASSTYSPSNVQIRAGVPTTLIVRSDRAQGCVRSFLIPSRGVEKILPVQGDTPINLGAPKPGTITYSCGMGMYTGTITAT
;
A
#
# COMPACT_ATOMS: atom_id res chain seq x y z
N MET A 1 2.71 17.21 11.59
CA MET A 1 2.84 16.21 10.51
C MET A 1 2.85 16.90 9.15
N ASN A 2 3.68 16.44 8.21
CA ASN A 2 3.75 17.02 6.86
C ASN A 2 2.67 16.43 5.95
N LEU A 3 1.52 17.09 5.82
CA LEU A 3 0.44 16.68 4.92
C LEU A 3 0.90 16.64 3.45
N ALA A 4 1.91 17.43 3.07
CA ALA A 4 2.52 17.38 1.75
C ALA A 4 3.17 16.02 1.43
N ALA A 5 3.78 15.36 2.42
CA ALA A 5 4.33 14.02 2.25
C ALA A 5 3.22 12.97 2.10
N VAL A 6 2.09 13.15 2.81
CA VAL A 6 0.89 12.30 2.67
C VAL A 6 0.26 12.48 1.29
N LEU A 7 0.23 13.70 0.77
CA LEU A 7 -0.25 13.99 -0.59
C LEU A 7 0.65 13.34 -1.64
N ALA A 8 1.98 13.48 -1.51
CA ALA A 8 2.94 12.88 -2.44
C ALA A 8 2.89 11.35 -2.41
N THR A 9 2.78 10.75 -1.22
CA THR A 9 2.59 9.30 -1.10
C THR A 9 1.25 8.85 -1.69
N GLY A 10 0.18 9.63 -1.53
CA GLY A 10 -1.10 9.41 -2.20
C GLY A 10 -0.99 9.47 -3.73
N LEU A 11 -0.25 10.42 -4.28
CA LEU A 11 -0.10 10.60 -5.73
C LEU A 11 0.72 9.48 -6.38
N PHE A 12 1.88 9.14 -5.81
CA PHE A 12 2.83 8.22 -6.43
C PHE A 12 2.66 6.78 -5.96
N ALA A 13 2.67 6.54 -4.64
CA ALA A 13 2.64 5.18 -4.10
C ALA A 13 1.21 4.64 -4.01
N GLY A 14 0.29 5.43 -3.44
CA GLY A 14 -1.13 5.07 -3.30
C GLY A 14 -1.83 5.05 -4.63
N GLY A 15 -1.57 6.05 -5.48
CA GLY A 15 -2.16 6.17 -6.82
C GLY A 15 -1.88 4.93 -7.64
N VAL A 16 -0.62 4.50 -7.77
CA VAL A 16 -0.25 3.34 -8.60
C VAL A 16 -0.78 2.03 -8.01
N SER A 17 -0.59 1.81 -6.70
CA SER A 17 -0.99 0.55 -6.05
C SER A 17 -2.51 0.39 -5.98
N CYS A 18 -3.23 1.41 -5.51
CA CYS A 18 -4.66 1.34 -5.34
C CYS A 18 -5.39 1.44 -6.69
N ALA A 19 -4.85 2.15 -7.67
CA ALA A 19 -5.43 2.15 -9.01
C ALA A 19 -5.22 0.84 -9.76
N ALA A 20 -4.15 0.09 -9.49
CA ALA A 20 -3.99 -1.25 -10.08
C ALA A 20 -5.16 -2.16 -9.67
N VAL A 21 -5.55 -2.16 -8.39
CA VAL A 21 -6.63 -3.01 -7.88
C VAL A 21 -8.01 -2.39 -8.13
N GLN A 22 -8.23 -1.16 -7.67
CA GLN A 22 -9.55 -0.52 -7.68
C GLN A 22 -9.88 0.11 -9.05
N GLY A 23 -8.87 0.48 -9.84
CA GLY A 23 -9.05 1.04 -11.18
C GLY A 23 -9.59 0.00 -12.18
N GLY A 24 -9.21 -1.28 -12.04
CA GLY A 24 -9.78 -2.37 -12.84
C GLY A 24 -11.28 -2.58 -12.58
N LEU A 25 -11.69 -2.53 -11.31
CA LEU A 25 -13.11 -2.60 -10.91
C LEU A 25 -13.91 -1.40 -11.44
N LEU A 26 -13.35 -0.19 -11.32
CA LEU A 26 -13.97 1.03 -11.85
C LEU A 26 -14.10 0.97 -13.38
N ALA A 27 -13.04 0.57 -14.08
CA ALA A 27 -13.04 0.41 -15.54
C ALA A 27 -14.05 -0.65 -16.00
N GLY A 28 -14.17 -1.76 -15.28
CA GLY A 28 -15.14 -2.82 -15.55
C GLY A 28 -16.60 -2.37 -15.36
N LEU A 29 -16.89 -1.61 -14.29
CA LEU A 29 -18.21 -1.02 -14.08
C LEU A 29 -18.56 0.00 -15.15
N ILE A 30 -17.62 0.88 -15.51
CA ILE A 30 -17.79 1.86 -16.58
C ILE A 30 -18.07 1.19 -17.93
N ALA A 31 -17.38 0.08 -18.23
CA ALA A 31 -17.60 -0.70 -19.43
C ALA A 31 -19.00 -1.36 -19.45
N ARG A 32 -19.48 -1.86 -18.31
CA ARG A 32 -20.84 -2.43 -18.19
C ARG A 32 -21.95 -1.39 -18.28
N GLN A 33 -21.78 -0.21 -17.68
CA GLN A 33 -22.76 0.89 -17.76
C GLN A 33 -22.96 1.38 -19.21
N ARG A 34 -21.92 1.34 -20.04
CA ARG A 34 -22.03 1.63 -21.48
C ARG A 34 -22.88 0.61 -22.25
N GLY A 35 -22.94 -0.64 -21.80
CA GLY A 35 -23.82 -1.67 -22.38
C GLY A 35 -25.29 -1.53 -21.99
N HIS A 36 -25.63 -0.59 -21.09
CA HIS A 36 -27.00 -0.34 -20.62
C HIS A 36 -27.47 1.09 -20.85
N ALA A 37 -26.67 1.95 -21.51
CA ALA A 37 -27.18 3.22 -21.99
C ALA A 37 -28.22 2.93 -23.07
N PRO A 38 -29.50 3.33 -22.89
CA PRO A 38 -30.49 3.17 -23.95
C PRO A 38 -30.00 4.00 -25.13
N SER A 39 -29.74 3.34 -26.26
CA SER A 39 -29.63 3.99 -27.54
C SER A 39 -31.00 4.53 -27.89
N THR A 40 -31.32 5.75 -27.45
CA THR A 40 -32.49 6.49 -27.92
C THR A 40 -32.21 6.86 -29.39
N PRO A 41 -32.92 6.28 -30.37
CA PRO A 41 -32.83 6.73 -31.75
C PRO A 41 -33.68 8.00 -31.85
N GLY A 42 -33.04 9.14 -32.11
CA GLY A 42 -33.75 10.39 -32.37
C GLY A 42 -33.78 11.36 -31.19
N SER A 43 -32.73 12.16 -31.06
CA SER A 43 -32.86 13.58 -30.71
C SER A 43 -31.52 14.26 -30.98
N VAL A 44 -31.54 15.12 -32.00
CA VAL A 44 -30.69 16.28 -32.27
C VAL A 44 -29.31 16.23 -31.60
N GLN A 45 -28.40 15.59 -32.32
CA GLN A 45 -26.97 15.58 -32.06
C GLN A 45 -26.37 16.91 -32.56
N GLU A 46 -26.59 18.00 -31.82
CA GLU A 46 -26.08 19.32 -32.20
C GLU A 46 -25.50 20.06 -30.98
N GLN A 47 -24.19 20.34 -31.03
CA GLN A 47 -23.42 21.22 -30.14
C GLN A 47 -23.42 20.94 -28.61
N GLN A 48 -23.24 19.69 -28.15
CA GLN A 48 -22.68 19.51 -26.81
C GLN A 48 -21.19 19.90 -26.81
N SER A 49 -20.87 21.02 -26.14
CA SER A 49 -19.50 21.49 -25.90
C SER A 49 -18.61 20.35 -25.38
N VAL A 50 -17.33 20.35 -25.75
CA VAL A 50 -16.33 19.37 -25.28
C VAL A 50 -16.36 19.18 -23.75
N ARG A 51 -16.71 20.26 -23.02
CA ARG A 51 -16.91 20.26 -21.56
C ARG A 51 -18.10 19.43 -21.08
N ALA A 52 -19.20 19.38 -21.82
CA ALA A 52 -20.38 18.58 -21.45
C ALA A 52 -20.08 17.07 -21.57
N ARG A 53 -19.44 16.63 -22.66
CA ARG A 53 -18.99 15.23 -22.82
C ARG A 53 -17.94 14.84 -21.77
N LEU A 54 -17.02 15.74 -21.45
CA LEU A 54 -16.01 15.51 -20.42
C LEU A 54 -16.66 15.36 -19.03
N LYS A 55 -17.70 16.15 -18.72
CA LYS A 55 -18.47 16.01 -17.48
C LYS A 55 -19.20 14.67 -17.40
N ASP A 56 -19.87 14.24 -18.47
CA ASP A 56 -20.58 12.96 -18.50
C ASP A 56 -19.63 11.76 -18.38
N ASP A 57 -18.41 11.88 -18.92
CA ASP A 57 -17.36 10.87 -18.79
C ASP A 57 -16.72 10.84 -17.40
N LEU A 58 -16.61 11.98 -16.72
CA LEU A 58 -16.01 12.08 -15.37
C LEU A 58 -17.01 11.84 -14.24
N THR A 59 -18.31 11.95 -14.50
CA THR A 59 -19.38 11.72 -13.50
C THR A 59 -19.20 10.41 -12.72
N PRO A 60 -19.01 9.23 -13.36
CA PRO A 60 -18.81 7.98 -12.60
C PRO A 60 -17.51 7.96 -11.79
N VAL A 61 -16.45 8.61 -12.28
CA VAL A 61 -15.18 8.71 -11.56
C VAL A 61 -15.31 9.60 -10.34
N SER A 62 -15.99 10.74 -10.48
CA SER A 62 -16.26 11.67 -9.38
C SER A 62 -17.10 11.03 -8.28
N GLY A 63 -18.11 10.22 -8.64
CA GLY A 63 -18.89 9.44 -7.68
C GLY A 63 -18.02 8.45 -6.91
N PHE A 64 -17.16 7.70 -7.61
CA PHE A 64 -16.23 6.77 -6.97
C PHE A 64 -15.24 7.46 -6.02
N LEU A 65 -14.62 8.55 -6.45
CA LEU A 65 -13.71 9.35 -5.61
C LEU A 65 -14.42 9.94 -4.38
N ALA A 66 -15.65 10.45 -4.54
CA ALA A 66 -16.43 10.99 -3.44
C ALA A 66 -16.77 9.91 -2.40
N GLY A 67 -17.21 8.74 -2.85
CA GLY A 67 -17.46 7.60 -1.97
C GLY A 67 -16.19 7.13 -1.25
N LYS A 68 -15.06 7.06 -1.96
CA LYS A 68 -13.75 6.71 -1.39
C LYS A 68 -13.29 7.73 -0.36
N LEU A 69 -13.46 9.02 -0.63
CA LEU A 69 -13.10 10.10 0.28
C LEU A 69 -13.90 9.98 1.58
N VAL A 70 -15.23 9.87 1.48
CA VAL A 70 -16.10 9.75 2.65
C VAL A 70 -15.73 8.53 3.50
N SER A 71 -15.60 7.34 2.89
CA SER A 71 -15.28 6.12 3.65
C SER A 71 -13.91 6.17 4.32
N HIS A 72 -12.88 6.65 3.62
CA HIS A 72 -11.52 6.69 4.17
C HIS A 72 -11.36 7.80 5.21
N THR A 73 -12.02 8.95 5.05
CA THR A 73 -12.02 10.01 6.07
C THR A 73 -12.73 9.55 7.34
N LEU A 74 -13.87 8.86 7.23
CA LEU A 74 -14.56 8.27 8.38
C LEU A 74 -13.71 7.21 9.08
N LEU A 75 -13.08 6.31 8.32
CA LEU A 75 -12.17 5.32 8.88
C LEU A 75 -10.96 6.00 9.55
N GLY A 76 -10.36 7.00 8.91
CA GLY A 76 -9.26 7.77 9.47
C GLY A 76 -9.61 8.47 10.77
N ALA A 77 -10.82 9.03 10.87
CA ALA A 77 -11.32 9.63 12.11
C ALA A 77 -11.45 8.59 13.23
N LEU A 78 -12.01 7.42 12.91
CA LEU A 78 -12.18 6.32 13.85
C LEU A 78 -10.82 5.79 14.33
N LEU A 79 -9.89 5.54 13.40
CA LEU A 79 -8.53 5.10 13.70
C LEU A 79 -7.78 6.15 14.53
N GLY A 80 -7.86 7.43 14.17
CA GLY A 80 -7.25 8.52 14.95
C GLY A 80 -7.82 8.64 16.36
N ALA A 81 -9.13 8.37 16.54
CA ALA A 81 -9.76 8.34 17.86
C ALA A 81 -9.27 7.15 18.72
N LEU A 82 -9.09 5.98 18.09
CA LEU A 82 -8.57 4.77 18.75
C LEU A 82 -7.04 4.81 18.96
N GLY A 83 -6.40 5.83 18.39
CA GLY A 83 -4.95 6.01 18.25
C GLY A 83 -4.10 6.11 19.51
N GLY A 84 -4.73 6.09 20.69
CA GLY A 84 -4.05 6.01 21.99
C GLY A 84 -4.31 4.71 22.76
N VAL A 85 -5.25 3.87 22.30
CA VAL A 85 -5.76 2.71 23.06
C VAL A 85 -5.40 1.38 22.39
N VAL A 86 -5.21 1.37 21.07
CA VAL A 86 -4.97 0.16 20.29
C VAL A 86 -3.62 0.24 19.58
N GLN A 87 -2.57 -0.31 20.19
CA GLN A 87 -1.38 -0.73 19.44
C GLN A 87 -1.72 -2.04 18.74
N LEU A 88 -2.04 -1.99 17.44
CA LEU A 88 -2.19 -3.20 16.63
C LEU A 88 -0.91 -4.03 16.76
N SER A 89 -1.03 -5.28 17.20
CA SER A 89 0.18 -6.09 17.38
C SER A 89 0.87 -6.31 16.01
N PRO A 90 2.22 -6.32 15.99
CA PRO A 90 2.98 -6.60 14.77
C PRO A 90 2.54 -7.88 14.07
N ALA A 91 2.12 -8.89 14.85
CA ALA A 91 1.64 -10.17 14.35
C ALA A 91 0.33 -10.05 13.56
N VAL A 92 -0.64 -9.27 14.06
CA VAL A 92 -1.92 -9.05 13.36
C VAL A 92 -1.69 -8.31 12.05
N ARG A 93 -0.86 -7.26 12.08
CA ARG A 93 -0.49 -6.50 10.86
C ARG A 93 0.16 -7.41 9.82
N THR A 94 1.07 -8.27 10.26
CA THR A 94 1.77 -9.21 9.37
C THR A 94 0.84 -10.24 8.76
N TYR A 95 -0.07 -10.83 9.55
CA TYR A 95 -1.06 -11.78 9.04
C TYR A 95 -2.00 -11.12 8.02
N LEU A 96 -2.47 -9.92 8.33
CA LEU A 96 -3.34 -9.15 7.43
C LEU A 96 -2.63 -8.81 6.12
N GLN A 97 -1.35 -8.44 6.18
CA GLN A 97 -0.54 -8.10 5.01
C GLN A 97 -0.23 -9.31 4.13
N LEU A 98 0.07 -10.47 4.74
CA LEU A 98 0.24 -11.74 4.01
C LEU A 98 -1.06 -12.17 3.33
N ALA A 99 -2.19 -12.12 4.04
CA ALA A 99 -3.50 -12.46 3.49
C ALA A 99 -3.89 -11.53 2.33
N ALA A 100 -3.67 -10.21 2.50
CA ALA A 100 -3.92 -9.22 1.45
C ALA A 100 -3.02 -9.45 0.22
N GLY A 101 -1.72 -9.69 0.43
CA GLY A 101 -0.78 -10.00 -0.66
C GLY A 101 -1.20 -11.23 -1.45
N LEU A 102 -1.55 -12.32 -0.76
CA LEU A 102 -2.00 -13.57 -1.38
C LEU A 102 -3.30 -13.37 -2.19
N LEU A 103 -4.26 -12.63 -1.64
CA LEU A 103 -5.53 -12.32 -2.29
C LEU A 103 -5.32 -11.46 -3.55
N ILE A 104 -4.44 -10.45 -3.50
CA ILE A 104 -4.09 -9.62 -4.67
C ILE A 104 -3.41 -10.47 -5.76
N ILE A 105 -2.49 -11.38 -5.40
CA ILE A 105 -1.87 -12.31 -6.35
C ILE A 105 -2.93 -13.19 -7.01
N MET A 106 -3.86 -13.75 -6.22
CA MET A 106 -4.95 -14.58 -6.73
C MET A 106 -5.81 -13.80 -7.74
N PHE A 107 -6.23 -12.58 -7.42
CA PHE A 107 -7.02 -11.74 -8.33
C PHE A 107 -6.25 -11.34 -9.59
N GLY A 108 -4.95 -11.04 -9.47
CA GLY A 108 -4.10 -10.73 -10.63
C GLY A 108 -3.95 -11.93 -11.57
N LEU A 109 -3.73 -13.13 -11.03
CA LEU A 109 -3.65 -14.38 -11.81
C LEU A 109 -4.99 -14.76 -12.45
N ALA A 110 -6.10 -14.54 -11.75
CA ALA A 110 -7.44 -14.71 -12.30
C ALA A 110 -7.69 -13.75 -13.48
N GLN A 111 -7.25 -12.49 -13.37
CA GLN A 111 -7.32 -11.49 -14.44
C GLN A 111 -6.45 -11.85 -15.65
N LEU A 112 -5.33 -12.57 -15.44
CA LEU A 112 -4.48 -13.10 -16.51
C LEU A 112 -5.08 -14.32 -17.23
N GLY A 113 -6.16 -14.89 -16.70
CA GLY A 113 -6.85 -16.03 -17.31
C GLY A 113 -6.12 -17.36 -17.13
N VAL A 114 -5.30 -17.52 -16.08
CA VAL A 114 -4.60 -18.78 -15.78
C VAL A 114 -5.62 -19.90 -15.56
N PRO A 115 -5.55 -21.02 -16.31
CA PRO A 115 -6.65 -22.00 -16.44
C PRO A 115 -7.01 -22.78 -15.15
N GLY A 116 -6.28 -22.64 -14.04
CA GLY A 116 -6.63 -23.19 -12.72
C GLY A 116 -7.30 -22.21 -11.76
N LEU A 117 -7.13 -20.89 -11.96
CA LEU A 117 -7.71 -19.84 -11.10
C LEU A 117 -8.91 -19.12 -11.75
N ARG A 118 -9.15 -19.35 -13.03
CA ARG A 118 -10.28 -18.76 -13.78
C ARG A 118 -11.65 -19.21 -13.24
N ASN A 119 -11.71 -20.37 -12.59
CA ASN A 119 -12.90 -20.90 -11.91
C ASN A 119 -12.97 -20.53 -10.43
N PHE A 120 -11.90 -19.96 -9.85
CA PHE A 120 -11.85 -19.51 -8.45
C PHE A 120 -12.34 -18.07 -8.29
N THR A 121 -13.20 -17.61 -9.19
CA THR A 121 -14.03 -16.46 -8.91
C THR A 121 -14.98 -16.91 -7.80
N VAL A 122 -14.76 -16.44 -6.57
CA VAL A 122 -15.74 -16.57 -5.49
C VAL A 122 -17.00 -15.89 -6.00
N GLU A 123 -17.90 -16.64 -6.63
CA GLU A 123 -19.23 -16.15 -6.94
C GLU A 123 -19.91 -15.95 -5.59
N PRO A 124 -20.23 -14.70 -5.22
CA PRO A 124 -20.98 -14.46 -4.00
C PRO A 124 -22.24 -15.34 -4.01
N PRO A 125 -22.67 -15.90 -2.86
CA PRO A 125 -23.90 -16.67 -2.82
C PRO A 125 -25.06 -15.85 -3.43
N LEU A 126 -25.92 -16.52 -4.22
CA LEU A 126 -26.96 -15.89 -5.04
C LEU A 126 -27.92 -14.96 -4.25
N SER A 127 -27.99 -15.12 -2.93
CA SER A 127 -28.70 -14.24 -1.98
C SER A 127 -27.99 -12.89 -1.81
N TRP A 128 -26.68 -12.90 -1.57
CA TRP A 128 -25.84 -11.70 -1.48
C TRP A 128 -25.77 -10.97 -2.83
N LEU A 129 -25.61 -11.74 -3.90
CA LEU A 129 -25.62 -11.22 -5.27
C LEU A 129 -26.98 -10.62 -5.64
N ARG A 130 -28.11 -11.17 -5.15
CA ARG A 130 -29.45 -10.56 -5.31
C ARG A 130 -29.59 -9.24 -4.56
N ILE A 131 -29.10 -9.15 -3.33
CA ILE A 131 -29.16 -7.92 -2.51
C ILE A 131 -28.31 -6.82 -3.15
N VAL A 132 -27.07 -7.16 -3.54
CA VAL A 132 -26.16 -6.23 -4.21
C VAL A 132 -26.69 -5.86 -5.59
N ARG A 133 -27.24 -6.80 -6.37
CA ARG A 133 -27.81 -6.54 -7.70
C ARG A 133 -29.10 -5.71 -7.64
N ASN A 134 -29.98 -5.94 -6.67
CA ASN A 134 -31.19 -5.13 -6.51
C ASN A 134 -30.86 -3.71 -6.03
N ARG A 135 -29.90 -3.55 -5.11
CA ARG A 135 -29.39 -2.21 -4.74
C ARG A 135 -28.64 -1.54 -5.90
N ALA A 136 -27.80 -2.27 -6.63
CA ALA A 136 -27.04 -1.73 -7.77
C ALA A 136 -27.93 -1.36 -8.96
N ARG A 137 -29.02 -2.11 -9.20
CA ARG A 137 -30.01 -1.84 -10.26
C ARG A 137 -30.91 -0.64 -9.89
N ALA A 138 -31.21 -0.43 -8.61
CA ALA A 138 -31.89 0.77 -8.11
C ALA A 138 -30.96 2.02 -8.04
N GLN A 139 -29.64 1.84 -8.12
CA GLN A 139 -28.60 2.86 -7.94
C GLN A 139 -27.69 3.00 -9.16
N SER A 140 -28.20 2.84 -10.39
CA SER A 140 -27.37 2.85 -11.62
C SER A 140 -26.48 4.09 -11.77
N ALA A 141 -26.87 5.24 -11.20
CA ALA A 141 -26.07 6.46 -11.10
C ALA A 141 -25.10 6.51 -9.87
N LEU A 142 -25.43 5.81 -8.78
CA LEU A 142 -24.68 5.79 -7.51
C LEU A 142 -23.75 4.58 -7.37
N ALA A 143 -23.81 3.60 -8.30
CA ALA A 143 -22.96 2.41 -8.27
C ALA A 143 -21.44 2.70 -8.17
N PRO A 144 -20.89 3.72 -8.86
CA PRO A 144 -19.49 4.10 -8.67
C PRO A 144 -19.21 4.62 -7.25
N ALA A 145 -20.12 5.40 -6.67
CA ALA A 145 -19.98 5.92 -5.31
C ALA A 145 -20.07 4.82 -4.25
N ALA A 146 -20.97 3.85 -4.43
CA ALA A 146 -21.05 2.67 -3.58
C ALA A 146 -19.77 1.83 -3.66
N LEU A 147 -19.20 1.65 -4.86
CA LEU A 147 -17.90 0.98 -5.01
C LEU A 147 -16.77 1.77 -4.30
N GLY A 148 -16.82 3.10 -4.35
CA GLY A 148 -15.92 3.98 -3.60
C GLY A 148 -16.04 3.80 -2.09
N LEU A 149 -17.26 3.72 -1.55
CA LEU A 149 -17.50 3.47 -0.13
C LEU A 149 -16.93 2.12 0.30
N VAL A 150 -17.17 1.06 -0.48
CA VAL A 150 -16.69 -0.31 -0.21
C VAL A 150 -15.18 -0.44 -0.45
N SER A 151 -14.55 0.47 -1.17
CA SER A 151 -13.11 0.42 -1.46
C SER A 151 -12.22 0.45 -0.21
N VAL A 152 -12.77 0.87 0.94
CA VAL A 152 -12.10 0.81 2.24
C VAL A 152 -11.87 -0.64 2.72
N LEU A 153 -12.71 -1.59 2.28
CA LEU A 153 -12.55 -3.02 2.55
C LEU A 153 -11.49 -3.69 1.67
N ILE A 154 -10.95 -2.96 0.69
CA ILE A 154 -9.91 -3.46 -0.22
C ILE A 154 -8.64 -2.64 0.05
N PRO A 155 -7.99 -2.81 1.23
CA PRO A 155 -6.79 -2.06 1.56
C PRO A 155 -5.62 -2.50 0.66
N CYS A 156 -4.94 -1.52 0.09
CA CYS A 156 -3.63 -1.67 -0.56
C CYS A 156 -2.56 -1.48 0.52
N GLY A 157 -1.37 -2.10 0.40
CA GLY A 157 -0.31 -2.02 1.43
C GLY A 157 0.13 -0.58 1.79
N VAL A 158 0.00 0.35 0.84
CA VAL A 158 0.19 1.79 1.09
C VAL A 158 -0.91 2.32 2.01
N THR A 159 -2.19 2.05 1.73
CA THR A 159 -3.31 2.44 2.60
C THR A 159 -3.14 1.91 4.01
N LEU A 160 -2.73 0.65 4.20
CA LEU A 160 -2.45 0.09 5.52
C LEU A 160 -1.37 0.88 6.29
N SER A 161 -0.36 1.38 5.58
CA SER A 161 0.72 2.18 6.19
C SER A 161 0.24 3.58 6.58
N VAL A 162 -0.61 4.19 5.75
CA VAL A 162 -1.23 5.47 6.06
C VAL A 162 -2.28 5.31 7.17
N GLU A 163 -2.99 4.18 7.25
CA GLU A 163 -3.92 3.83 8.34
C GLU A 163 -3.18 3.67 9.66
N ALA A 164 -2.02 3.02 9.66
CA ALA A 164 -1.13 2.99 10.82
C ALA A 164 -0.65 4.39 11.22
N LEU A 165 -0.36 5.26 10.26
CA LEU A 165 -0.04 6.66 10.53
C LEU A 165 -1.23 7.44 11.11
N ALA A 166 -2.45 7.16 10.64
CA ALA A 166 -3.68 7.75 11.16
C ALA A 166 -3.97 7.27 12.59
N LEU A 167 -3.80 5.98 12.87
CA LEU A 167 -3.85 5.42 14.23
C LEU A 167 -2.87 6.16 15.14
N THR A 168 -1.61 6.25 14.76
CA THR A 168 -0.57 6.85 15.62
C THR A 168 -0.69 8.37 15.78
N SER A 169 -1.59 9.04 15.04
CA SER A 169 -1.87 10.46 15.21
C SER A 169 -2.55 10.80 16.54
N GLY A 170 -3.19 9.82 17.18
CA GLY A 170 -3.82 9.96 18.50
C GLY A 170 -4.97 10.98 18.58
N SER A 171 -5.41 11.55 17.44
CA SER A 171 -6.55 12.45 17.39
C SER A 171 -7.45 12.15 16.18
N PRO A 172 -8.79 12.15 16.35
CA PRO A 172 -9.73 11.88 15.26
C PRO A 172 -9.55 12.83 14.08
N TRP A 173 -9.33 14.11 14.38
CA TRP A 173 -9.17 15.15 13.36
C TRP A 173 -7.90 14.98 12.52
N GLN A 174 -6.77 14.61 13.14
CA GLN A 174 -5.54 14.36 12.37
C GLN A 174 -5.64 13.07 11.56
N GLY A 175 -6.21 12.00 12.11
CA GLY A 175 -6.44 10.75 11.38
C GLY A 175 -7.35 10.95 10.15
N ALA A 176 -8.43 11.72 10.30
CA ALA A 176 -9.32 12.11 9.22
C ALA A 176 -8.59 12.91 8.12
N ALA A 177 -7.80 13.91 8.52
CA ALA A 177 -7.04 14.75 7.59
C ALA A 177 -5.98 13.96 6.81
N ILE A 178 -5.27 13.04 7.47
CA ILE A 178 -4.28 12.15 6.82
C ILE A 178 -4.95 11.34 5.72
N MET A 179 -6.08 10.68 6.02
CA MET A 179 -6.81 9.88 5.03
C MET A 179 -7.41 10.72 3.90
N ALA A 180 -7.97 11.88 4.23
CA ALA A 180 -8.56 12.78 3.24
C ALA A 180 -7.50 13.26 2.24
N VAL A 181 -6.34 13.73 2.73
CA VAL A 181 -5.23 14.20 1.89
C VAL A 181 -4.66 13.06 1.05
N PHE A 182 -4.58 11.84 1.60
CA PHE A 182 -4.17 10.66 0.84
C PHE A 182 -5.12 10.38 -0.33
N VAL A 183 -6.45 10.37 -0.10
CA VAL A 183 -7.44 10.14 -1.17
C VAL A 183 -7.42 11.26 -2.21
N VAL A 184 -7.31 12.52 -1.77
CA VAL A 184 -7.14 13.66 -2.69
C VAL A 184 -5.87 13.48 -3.54
N GLY A 185 -4.77 13.00 -2.95
CA GLY A 185 -3.54 12.68 -3.68
C GLY A 185 -3.71 11.59 -4.73
N THR A 186 -4.55 10.58 -4.48
CA THR A 186 -4.83 9.51 -5.47
C THR A 186 -5.74 9.96 -6.61
N SER A 187 -6.49 11.05 -6.42
CA SER A 187 -7.57 11.48 -7.32
C SER A 187 -7.13 11.75 -8.78
N PRO A 188 -5.97 12.41 -9.05
CA PRO A 188 -5.51 12.63 -10.42
C PRO A 188 -5.27 11.33 -11.19
N LEU A 189 -4.70 10.31 -10.53
CA LEU A 189 -4.41 9.03 -11.18
C LEU A 189 -5.69 8.27 -11.53
N PHE A 190 -6.67 8.25 -10.64
CA PHE A 190 -7.98 7.64 -10.91
C PHE A 190 -8.78 8.40 -11.98
N ALA A 191 -8.66 9.73 -12.05
CA ALA A 191 -9.24 10.54 -13.11
C ALA A 191 -8.66 10.19 -14.48
N VAL A 192 -7.32 10.11 -14.58
CA VAL A 192 -6.63 9.70 -15.81
C VAL A 192 -7.02 8.30 -16.23
N LEU A 193 -7.07 7.34 -15.30
CA LEU A 193 -7.43 5.96 -15.61
C LEU A 193 -8.90 5.79 -15.97
N GLY A 194 -9.80 6.49 -15.30
CA GLY A 194 -11.22 6.51 -15.66
C GLY A 194 -11.43 7.06 -17.07
N TYR A 195 -10.77 8.17 -17.41
CA TYR A 195 -10.81 8.74 -18.75
C TYR A 195 -10.16 7.82 -19.80
N ALA A 196 -9.02 7.20 -19.49
CA ALA A 196 -8.35 6.24 -20.37
C ALA A 196 -9.22 4.99 -20.61
N ALA A 197 -9.87 4.46 -19.57
CA ALA A 197 -10.80 3.34 -19.68
C ALA A 197 -12.04 3.68 -20.51
N ARG A 198 -12.49 4.95 -20.46
CA ARG A 198 -13.56 5.47 -21.34
C ARG A 198 -13.06 5.56 -22.79
N LYS A 199 -11.86 6.03 -23.05
CA LYS A 199 -11.35 6.24 -24.41
C LYS A 199 -10.81 4.96 -25.06
N ALA A 200 -10.40 3.97 -24.27
CA ALA A 200 -9.95 2.67 -24.76
C ALA A 200 -11.11 1.88 -25.38
N GLY A 201 -11.09 1.75 -26.71
CA GLY A 201 -11.99 0.91 -27.49
C GLY A 201 -11.83 -0.59 -27.19
N THR A 202 -12.79 -1.41 -27.65
CA THR A 202 -12.79 -2.88 -27.49
C THR A 202 -11.47 -3.54 -27.91
N ALA A 203 -10.79 -2.99 -28.91
CA ALA A 203 -9.54 -3.49 -29.47
C ALA A 203 -8.35 -3.52 -28.48
N TRP A 204 -8.32 -2.63 -27.48
CA TRP A 204 -7.22 -2.55 -26.50
C TRP A 204 -7.58 -3.10 -25.13
N ARG A 205 -8.85 -3.47 -24.89
CA ARG A 205 -9.32 -3.96 -23.59
C ARG A 205 -8.61 -5.23 -23.13
N GLY A 206 -8.35 -6.18 -24.04
CA GLY A 206 -7.65 -7.42 -23.70
C GLY A 206 -6.19 -7.18 -23.28
N ARG A 207 -5.46 -6.34 -24.03
CA ARG A 207 -4.06 -6.00 -23.70
C ARG A 207 -3.95 -5.18 -22.42
N LEU A 208 -4.83 -4.21 -22.22
CA LEU A 208 -4.87 -3.43 -20.98
C LEU A 208 -5.21 -4.30 -19.77
N ALA A 209 -6.18 -5.21 -19.90
CA ALA A 209 -6.51 -6.16 -18.83
C ALA A 209 -5.31 -7.05 -18.47
N ALA A 210 -4.59 -7.58 -19.46
CA ALA A 210 -3.38 -8.37 -19.23
C ALA A 210 -2.26 -7.54 -18.55
N VAL A 211 -2.00 -6.32 -19.03
CA VAL A 211 -0.99 -5.42 -18.44
C VAL A 211 -1.35 -5.07 -17.00
N THR A 212 -2.60 -4.69 -16.73
CA THR A 212 -3.05 -4.42 -15.36
C THR A 212 -2.95 -5.65 -14.46
N GLY A 213 -3.30 -6.84 -14.96
CA GLY A 213 -3.15 -8.07 -14.20
C GLY A 213 -1.70 -8.39 -13.87
N VAL A 214 -0.75 -8.18 -14.79
CA VAL A 214 0.69 -8.38 -14.53
C VAL A 214 1.17 -7.42 -13.45
N VAL A 215 0.77 -6.15 -13.53
CA VAL A 215 1.10 -5.13 -12.52
C VAL A 215 0.49 -5.50 -11.15
N ILE A 216 -0.76 -5.97 -11.12
CA ILE A 216 -1.42 -6.44 -9.88
C ILE A 216 -0.65 -7.63 -9.29
N VAL A 217 -0.28 -8.64 -10.09
CA VAL A 217 0.50 -9.79 -9.61
C VAL A 217 1.86 -9.35 -9.07
N ALA A 218 2.59 -8.48 -9.79
CA ALA A 218 3.87 -7.95 -9.34
C ALA A 218 3.74 -7.20 -8.01
N MET A 219 2.71 -6.38 -7.86
CA MET A 219 2.47 -5.62 -6.63
C MET A 219 1.94 -6.50 -5.48
N GLY A 220 1.21 -7.57 -5.80
CA GLY A 220 0.80 -8.60 -4.86
C GLY A 220 1.98 -9.39 -4.32
N LEU A 221 2.90 -9.83 -5.20
CA LEU A 221 4.17 -10.46 -4.83
C LEU A 221 5.01 -9.52 -3.95
N TYR A 222 5.03 -8.24 -4.29
CA TYR A 222 5.70 -7.22 -3.49
C TYR A 222 5.11 -7.09 -2.08
N THR A 223 3.78 -7.01 -1.98
CA THR A 223 3.06 -6.92 -0.71
C THR A 223 3.24 -8.17 0.15
N PHE A 224 3.19 -9.34 -0.50
CA PHE A 224 3.42 -10.63 0.13
C PHE A 224 4.84 -10.72 0.67
N ASN A 225 5.85 -10.34 -0.13
CA ASN A 225 7.24 -10.28 0.31
C ASN A 225 7.43 -9.34 1.50
N GLY A 226 6.77 -8.17 1.51
CA GLY A 226 6.79 -7.27 2.66
C GLY A 226 6.27 -7.94 3.95
N GLY A 227 5.25 -8.80 3.85
CA GLY A 227 4.80 -9.64 4.95
C GLY A 227 5.84 -10.66 5.42
N LEU A 228 6.55 -11.31 4.49
CA LEU A 228 7.66 -12.22 4.82
C LEU A 228 8.81 -11.49 5.53
N GLU A 229 9.16 -10.29 5.06
CA GLU A 229 10.18 -9.45 5.68
C GLU A 229 9.81 -9.06 7.12
N LEU A 230 8.54 -8.72 7.36
CA LEU A 230 8.02 -8.42 8.70
C LEU A 230 8.06 -9.63 9.64
N THR A 231 7.93 -10.86 9.13
CA THR A 231 8.14 -12.09 9.93
C THR A 231 9.61 -12.45 10.14
N GLY A 232 10.54 -11.79 9.43
CA GLY A 232 11.94 -12.23 9.36
C GLY A 232 12.10 -13.60 8.69
N SER A 233 11.19 -13.98 7.78
CA SER A 233 11.19 -15.29 7.14
C SER A 233 12.45 -15.51 6.28
N PRO A 234 13.06 -16.71 6.29
CA PRO A 234 14.19 -17.03 5.43
C PRO A 234 13.83 -17.00 3.93
N LEU A 235 12.54 -17.05 3.61
CA LEU A 235 12.01 -17.01 2.25
C LEU A 235 11.85 -15.57 1.69
N ALA A 236 12.20 -14.55 2.46
CA ALA A 236 12.08 -13.17 2.01
C ALA A 236 13.11 -12.85 0.90
N ALA A 237 12.72 -12.00 -0.07
CA ALA A 237 13.54 -11.67 -1.22
C ALA A 237 14.91 -11.08 -0.84
N SER A 238 14.99 -10.32 0.27
CA SER A 238 16.27 -9.79 0.78
C SER A 238 17.24 -10.86 1.29
N ARG A 239 16.81 -12.12 1.40
CA ARG A 239 17.62 -13.27 1.82
C ARG A 239 17.91 -14.22 0.67
N ILE A 240 16.89 -14.52 -0.14
CA ILE A 240 17.04 -15.43 -1.27
C ILE A 240 17.95 -14.82 -2.36
N ILE A 241 17.76 -13.55 -2.71
CA ILE A 241 18.48 -12.94 -3.85
C ILE A 241 20.00 -12.91 -3.59
N PRO A 242 20.50 -12.38 -2.45
CA PRO A 242 21.94 -12.41 -2.15
C PRO A 242 22.52 -13.83 -2.03
N ALA A 243 21.75 -14.77 -1.47
CA ALA A 243 22.17 -16.17 -1.34
C ALA A 243 22.26 -16.89 -2.70
N ALA A 244 21.39 -16.54 -3.65
CA ALA A 244 21.37 -17.13 -4.99
C ALA A 244 22.37 -16.48 -5.95
N THR A 245 22.62 -15.17 -5.84
CA THR A 245 23.52 -14.43 -6.75
C THR A 245 24.94 -14.25 -6.20
N GLY A 246 25.21 -14.68 -4.96
CA GLY A 246 26.49 -14.46 -4.28
C GLY A 246 26.82 -12.98 -4.03
N SER A 247 25.87 -12.07 -4.27
CA SER A 247 26.05 -10.63 -4.14
C SER A 247 25.81 -10.22 -2.70
N SER A 248 26.85 -10.22 -1.89
CA SER A 248 26.81 -9.65 -0.53
C SER A 248 27.18 -8.17 -0.63
N ASP A 249 26.26 -7.27 -0.25
CA ASP A 249 26.62 -5.87 -0.01
C ASP A 249 27.79 -5.85 0.97
N SER A 250 28.89 -5.20 0.57
CA SER A 250 30.10 -5.09 1.38
C SER A 250 29.76 -4.45 2.72
N ALA A 251 30.09 -5.13 3.82
CA ALA A 251 29.78 -4.63 5.15
C ALA A 251 30.51 -3.31 5.41
N SER A 252 29.76 -2.27 5.75
CA SER A 252 30.34 -0.97 6.06
C SER A 252 30.88 -0.97 7.49
N ALA A 253 32.20 -1.11 7.63
CA ALA A 253 32.89 -1.05 8.93
C ALA A 253 33.01 0.40 9.48
N SER A 254 32.88 1.41 8.61
CA SER A 254 33.04 2.83 8.92
C SER A 254 31.92 3.44 9.77
N THR A 255 30.84 2.71 10.03
CA THR A 255 29.67 3.21 10.77
C THR A 255 29.55 2.64 12.19
N VAL A 256 30.56 1.88 12.63
CA VAL A 256 30.63 1.29 13.97
C VAL A 256 31.74 1.95 14.76
N SER A 257 31.38 2.57 15.87
CA SER A 257 32.33 3.17 16.81
C SER A 257 32.27 2.43 18.14
N THR A 258 33.37 2.43 18.88
CA THR A 258 33.42 1.89 20.24
C THR A 258 33.63 3.04 21.20
N VAL A 259 32.69 3.24 22.13
CA VAL A 259 32.74 4.26 23.17
C VAL A 259 32.54 3.56 24.51
N ASP A 260 33.50 3.70 25.43
CA ASP A 260 33.44 3.12 26.78
C ASP A 260 33.15 1.60 26.82
N GLY A 261 33.78 0.83 25.92
CA GLY A 261 33.59 -0.61 25.83
C GLY A 261 32.22 -1.06 25.27
N LYS A 262 31.40 -0.12 24.80
CA LYS A 262 30.13 -0.37 24.10
C LYS A 262 30.25 -0.03 22.62
N GLN A 263 29.64 -0.85 21.76
CA GLN A 263 29.55 -0.58 20.33
C GLN A 263 28.37 0.35 20.06
N VAL A 264 28.58 1.35 19.22
CA VAL A 264 27.55 2.23 18.69
C VAL A 264 27.53 2.08 17.18
N VAL A 265 26.38 1.64 16.66
CA VAL A 265 26.11 1.54 15.23
C VAL A 265 25.19 2.66 14.84
N VAL A 266 25.51 3.40 13.78
CA VAL A 266 24.60 4.42 13.23
C VAL A 266 24.00 3.93 11.91
N ILE A 267 22.68 4.08 11.75
CA ILE A 267 21.99 3.82 10.47
C ILE A 267 21.20 5.07 10.13
N GLU A 268 21.41 5.63 8.95
CA GLU A 268 20.65 6.75 8.43
C GLU A 268 19.32 6.27 7.85
N ALA A 269 18.24 6.96 8.23
CA ALA A 269 16.89 6.75 7.77
C ALA A 269 16.40 8.02 7.08
N SER A 270 16.44 8.03 5.75
CA SER A 270 15.97 9.13 4.90
C SER A 270 14.85 8.66 3.96
N SER A 271 15.14 8.50 2.66
CA SER A 271 14.29 7.81 1.70
C SER A 271 14.53 6.29 1.67
N THR A 272 15.64 5.83 2.24
CA THR A 272 16.02 4.42 2.43
C THR A 272 16.76 4.28 3.78
N TYR A 273 17.14 3.06 4.16
CA TYR A 273 18.13 2.83 5.21
C TYR A 273 19.52 2.70 4.62
N SER A 274 20.50 3.37 5.23
CA SER A 274 21.90 3.29 4.83
C SER A 274 22.82 3.30 6.06
N PRO A 275 23.85 2.46 6.12
CA PRO A 275 24.18 1.38 5.17
C PRO A 275 23.21 0.19 5.29
N SER A 276 23.00 -0.55 4.19
CA SER A 276 22.15 -1.75 4.14
C SER A 276 22.75 -2.93 4.91
N ASN A 277 24.08 -2.99 5.06
CA ASN A 277 24.78 -4.05 5.77
C ASN A 277 25.87 -3.49 6.71
N VAL A 278 25.79 -3.85 7.99
CA VAL A 278 26.75 -3.48 9.04
C VAL A 278 27.32 -4.74 9.68
N GLN A 279 28.63 -4.76 9.95
CA GLN A 279 29.25 -5.79 10.79
C GLN A 279 29.57 -5.25 12.18
N ILE A 280 29.23 -6.02 13.21
CA ILE A 280 29.54 -5.72 14.62
C ILE A 280 30.22 -6.92 15.28
N ARG A 281 30.91 -6.68 16.40
CA ARG A 281 31.48 -7.77 17.20
C ARG A 281 30.40 -8.46 18.03
N ALA A 282 30.36 -9.78 17.98
CA ALA A 282 29.49 -10.59 18.83
C ALA A 282 29.91 -10.48 20.30
N GLY A 283 28.94 -10.56 21.22
CA GLY A 283 29.17 -10.57 22.67
C GLY A 283 29.48 -9.21 23.30
N VAL A 284 29.71 -8.15 22.52
CA VAL A 284 29.95 -6.79 23.04
C VAL A 284 28.63 -6.02 23.09
N PRO A 285 28.29 -5.31 24.19
CA PRO A 285 27.08 -4.50 24.28
C PRO A 285 26.98 -3.47 23.15
N THR A 286 25.88 -3.50 22.39
CA THR A 286 25.69 -2.70 21.18
C THR A 286 24.42 -1.84 21.28
N THR A 287 24.57 -0.55 20.99
CA THR A 287 23.46 0.38 20.79
C THR A 287 23.38 0.75 19.31
N LEU A 288 22.20 0.55 18.73
CA LEU A 288 21.88 1.01 17.39
C LEU A 288 21.24 2.40 17.47
N ILE A 289 21.81 3.38 16.80
CA ILE A 289 21.27 4.71 16.62
C ILE A 289 20.69 4.79 15.21
N VAL A 290 19.36 4.89 15.12
CA VAL A 290 18.69 5.16 13.84
C VAL A 290 18.55 6.68 13.70
N ARG A 291 19.39 7.27 12.87
CA ARG A 291 19.42 8.72 12.60
C ARG A 291 18.44 9.07 11.50
N SER A 292 17.42 9.83 11.84
CA SER A 292 16.42 10.28 10.88
C SER A 292 16.86 11.60 10.25
N ASP A 293 17.02 11.63 8.93
CA ASP A 293 17.16 12.87 8.15
C ASP A 293 16.00 12.98 7.17
N ARG A 294 15.06 13.88 7.49
CA ARG A 294 13.84 14.10 6.71
C ARG A 294 13.11 12.79 6.41
N ALA A 295 13.09 11.86 7.35
CA ALA A 295 12.45 10.55 7.20
C ALA A 295 10.95 10.73 6.90
N GLN A 296 10.47 10.15 5.79
CA GLN A 296 9.06 10.20 5.39
C GLN A 296 8.55 8.81 4.98
N GLY A 297 7.21 8.66 4.92
CA GLY A 297 6.58 7.44 4.45
C GLY A 297 6.90 6.22 5.34
N CYS A 298 7.09 5.06 4.71
CA CYS A 298 7.29 3.80 5.43
C CYS A 298 8.59 3.73 6.23
N VAL A 299 9.63 4.47 5.84
CA VAL A 299 10.94 4.51 6.50
C VAL A 299 10.81 4.95 7.97
N ARG A 300 9.78 5.74 8.29
CA ARG A 300 9.49 6.16 9.66
C ARG A 300 9.04 5.02 10.58
N SER A 301 8.56 3.91 10.06
CA SER A 301 8.22 2.73 10.87
C SER A 301 9.40 1.79 10.78
N PHE A 302 10.20 1.68 11.85
CA PHE A 302 11.40 0.84 11.90
C PHE A 302 11.15 -0.40 12.74
N LEU A 303 11.46 -1.57 12.18
CA LEU A 303 11.19 -2.86 12.82
C LEU A 303 12.43 -3.74 12.87
N ILE A 304 12.62 -4.44 13.99
CA ILE A 304 13.57 -5.55 14.15
C ILE A 304 12.76 -6.77 14.60
N PRO A 305 12.26 -7.60 13.66
CA PRO A 305 11.35 -8.70 13.98
C PRO A 305 11.91 -9.70 14.99
N SER A 306 13.18 -10.09 14.83
CA SER A 306 13.84 -11.06 15.72
C SER A 306 14.01 -10.59 17.16
N ARG A 307 13.81 -9.29 17.41
CA ARG A 307 13.89 -8.66 18.74
C ARG A 307 12.56 -8.10 19.22
N GLY A 308 11.48 -8.24 18.45
CA GLY A 308 10.18 -7.65 18.76
C GLY A 308 10.20 -6.13 18.88
N VAL A 309 11.19 -5.46 18.27
CA VAL A 309 11.32 -4.00 18.36
C VAL A 309 10.54 -3.37 17.21
N GLU A 310 9.59 -2.50 17.54
CA GLU A 310 8.95 -1.58 16.60
C GLU A 310 9.06 -0.16 17.13
N LYS A 311 9.57 0.75 16.31
CA LYS A 311 9.74 2.16 16.66
C LYS A 311 9.25 3.06 15.53
N ILE A 312 8.57 4.13 15.91
CA ILE A 312 8.24 5.21 15.00
C ILE A 312 9.36 6.24 15.10
N LEU A 313 10.09 6.42 14.02
CA LEU A 313 11.17 7.38 13.91
C LEU A 313 10.62 8.81 13.80
N PRO A 314 11.31 9.79 14.42
CA PRO A 314 11.01 11.20 14.21
C PRO A 314 11.30 11.60 12.75
N VAL A 315 10.78 12.74 12.31
CA VAL A 315 11.12 13.28 10.98
C VAL A 315 12.60 13.67 10.91
N GLN A 316 13.16 14.14 12.02
CA GLN A 316 14.56 14.50 12.17
C GLN A 316 15.01 14.14 13.60
N GLY A 317 16.19 13.55 13.74
CA GLY A 317 16.79 13.21 15.04
C GLY A 317 17.13 11.73 15.22
N ASP A 318 17.74 11.42 16.36
CA ASP A 318 18.31 10.10 16.65
C ASP A 318 17.36 9.26 17.50
N THR A 319 17.14 8.01 17.12
CA THR A 319 16.38 7.02 17.88
C THR A 319 17.31 5.91 18.37
N PRO A 320 17.68 5.88 19.66
CA PRO A 320 18.53 4.83 20.20
C PRO A 320 17.72 3.54 20.46
N ILE A 321 18.30 2.40 20.07
CA ILE A 321 17.76 1.06 20.23
C ILE A 321 18.85 0.20 20.88
N ASN A 322 18.59 -0.32 22.07
CA ASN A 322 19.53 -1.19 22.76
C ASN A 322 19.44 -2.62 22.19
N LEU A 323 20.53 -3.11 21.60
CA LEU A 323 20.61 -4.47 21.04
C LEU A 323 21.18 -5.49 22.06
N GLY A 324 21.56 -5.04 23.26
CA GLY A 324 22.22 -5.86 24.27
C GLY A 324 23.59 -6.35 23.79
N ALA A 325 24.00 -7.54 24.22
CA ALA A 325 25.17 -8.23 23.69
C ALA A 325 24.71 -9.27 22.65
N PRO A 326 24.70 -8.94 21.34
CA PRO A 326 24.22 -9.85 20.31
C PRO A 326 25.12 -11.09 20.21
N LYS A 327 24.49 -12.27 20.16
CA LYS A 327 25.17 -13.53 19.82
C LYS A 327 25.58 -13.51 18.34
N PRO A 328 26.56 -14.35 17.93
CA PRO A 328 26.91 -14.50 16.52
C PRO A 328 25.66 -14.80 15.67
N GLY A 329 25.55 -14.12 14.52
CA GLY A 329 24.42 -14.25 13.62
C GLY A 329 23.94 -12.91 13.06
N THR A 330 22.88 -12.95 12.25
CA THR A 330 22.37 -11.77 11.53
C THR A 330 21.09 -11.24 12.16
N ILE A 331 21.09 -9.96 12.51
CA ILE A 331 19.92 -9.20 12.94
C ILE A 331 19.38 -8.47 11.71
N THR A 332 18.09 -8.61 11.45
CA THR A 332 17.43 -8.02 10.29
C THR A 332 16.57 -6.87 10.73
N TYR A 333 16.53 -5.81 9.93
CA TYR A 333 15.63 -4.70 10.15
C TYR A 333 14.93 -4.29 8.87
N SER A 334 13.73 -3.72 8.99
CA SER A 334 12.90 -3.34 7.86
C SER A 334 12.02 -2.14 8.18
N CYS A 335 11.53 -1.49 7.11
CA CYS A 335 10.52 -0.45 7.24
C CYS A 335 9.13 -1.08 7.46
N GLY A 336 8.13 -0.29 7.85
CA GLY A 336 6.76 -0.79 8.09
C GLY A 336 6.07 -1.46 6.90
N MET A 337 6.62 -1.30 5.69
CA MET A 337 6.14 -1.97 4.48
C MET A 337 6.96 -3.22 4.10
N GLY A 338 8.08 -3.48 4.79
CA GLY A 338 9.07 -4.48 4.39
C GLY A 338 9.82 -4.14 3.09
N MET A 339 9.72 -2.90 2.61
CA MET A 339 10.34 -2.43 1.36
C MET A 339 11.84 -2.18 1.52
N TYR A 340 12.18 -1.30 2.46
CA TYR A 340 13.56 -0.96 2.75
C TYR A 340 14.02 -1.85 3.88
N THR A 341 15.08 -2.61 3.64
CA THR A 341 15.59 -3.61 4.58
C THR A 341 17.10 -3.47 4.73
N GLY A 342 17.61 -3.98 5.83
CA GLY A 342 19.04 -4.14 6.01
C GLY A 342 19.38 -5.16 7.09
N THR A 343 20.68 -5.37 7.27
CA THR A 343 21.24 -6.41 8.14
C THR A 343 22.35 -5.86 9.00
N ILE A 344 22.40 -6.34 10.24
CA ILE A 344 23.50 -6.16 11.16
C ILE A 344 24.04 -7.56 11.48
N THR A 345 25.23 -7.86 11.01
CA THR A 345 25.88 -9.17 11.18
C THR A 345 26.82 -9.11 12.37
N ALA A 346 26.55 -9.91 13.40
CA ALA A 346 27.42 -10.08 14.55
C ALA A 346 28.40 -11.25 14.29
N THR A 347 29.69 -10.94 14.27
CA THR A 347 30.80 -11.91 14.10
C THR A 347 31.72 -11.91 15.31
#